data_AF-A0A371Z4L3-F1
#
_entry.id   AF-A0A371Z4L3-F1
#
_cell.length_a   1.000
_cell.length_b   1.000
_cell.length_c   1.000
_cell.angle_alpha   90.00
_cell.angle_beta   90.00
_cell.angle_gamma   90.00
#
_symmetry.space_group_name_H-M   'P 1'
#
loop_
_entity.id
_entity.type
_entity.pdbx_description
1 polymer ?
#
loop_
_entity_poly.entity_id
_entity_poly.type
_entity_poly.pdbx_seq_one_letter_code
_entity_poly.pdbx_strand_id
1 'polypeptide(L)'
;MPRGDKSAYTDKQKRQAAHIEESYEERGVSEDEAERRAWATVNKETGGGKKSGSGRGHAVTHEPSRRGGRIGGAASAHRPAEERAASAKKAAETRRRNAQE
;
A
#
# COMPACT_ATOMS: atom_id res chain seq x y z
N MET A 1 -1.60 -8.21 16.98
CA MET A 1 -2.89 -7.79 16.37
C MET A 1 -3.79 -7.20 17.44
N PRO A 2 -4.71 -6.26 17.13
CA PRO A 2 -5.81 -5.98 18.04
C PRO A 2 -6.52 -7.31 18.27
N ARG A 3 -6.41 -7.85 19.48
CA ARG A 3 -7.14 -9.05 19.84
C ARG A 3 -8.60 -8.62 19.97
N GLY A 4 -9.43 -9.02 19.01
CA GLY A 4 -10.88 -8.74 19.04
C GLY A 4 -11.44 -8.16 17.76
N ASP A 5 -12.71 -7.75 17.85
CA ASP A 5 -13.49 -7.21 16.74
C ASP A 5 -12.89 -5.89 16.21
N LYS A 6 -12.77 -5.80 14.88
CA LYS A 6 -12.29 -4.62 14.14
C LYS A 6 -13.34 -3.49 14.09
N SER A 7 -14.39 -3.54 14.91
CA SER A 7 -15.45 -2.53 14.99
C SER A 7 -14.96 -1.13 15.37
N ALA A 8 -13.82 -1.01 16.04
CA ALA A 8 -13.20 0.29 16.33
C ALA A 8 -12.55 0.98 15.12
N TYR A 9 -12.43 0.27 14.00
CA TYR A 9 -11.83 0.75 12.76
C TYR A 9 -12.90 1.19 11.75
N THR A 10 -12.56 2.19 10.94
CA THR A 10 -13.44 2.64 9.85
C THR A 10 -13.37 1.68 8.68
N ASP A 11 -14.38 1.70 7.81
CA ASP A 11 -14.39 0.87 6.60
C ASP A 11 -13.22 1.21 5.66
N LYS A 12 -12.78 2.48 5.67
CA LYS A 12 -11.56 2.89 4.95
C LYS A 12 -10.31 2.18 5.47
N GLN A 13 -10.15 2.07 6.79
CA GLN A 13 -9.01 1.36 7.39
C GLN A 13 -9.06 -0.14 7.07
N LYS A 14 -10.25 -0.75 7.11
CA LYS A 14 -10.45 -2.16 6.76
C LYS A 14 -10.08 -2.44 5.29
N ARG A 15 -10.56 -1.62 4.35
CA ARG A 15 -10.19 -1.74 2.93
C ARG A 15 -8.70 -1.54 2.70
N GLN A 16 -8.10 -0.57 3.38
CA GLN A 16 -6.66 -0.33 3.29
C GLN A 16 -5.86 -1.55 3.78
N ALA A 17 -6.26 -2.15 4.91
CA ALA A 17 -5.63 -3.36 5.41
C ALA A 17 -5.78 -4.52 4.40
N ALA A 18 -6.99 -4.76 3.89
CA ALA A 18 -7.25 -5.82 2.92
C ALA A 18 -6.37 -5.70 1.66
N HIS A 19 -6.22 -4.50 1.09
CA HIS A 19 -5.33 -4.30 -0.06
C HIS A 19 -3.84 -4.53 0.24
N ILE A 20 -3.39 -4.23 1.46
CA ILE A 20 -2.00 -4.47 1.85
C ILE A 20 -1.76 -5.97 2.07
N GLU A 21 -2.73 -6.64 2.70
CA GLU A 21 -2.75 -8.08 2.95
C GLU A 21 -2.71 -8.86 1.63
N GLU A 22 -3.64 -8.57 0.71
CA GLU A 22 -3.67 -9.13 -0.65
C GLU A 22 -2.30 -9.00 -1.34
N SER A 23 -1.68 -7.82 -1.28
CA SER A 23 -0.36 -7.62 -1.88
C SER A 23 0.76 -8.44 -1.23
N TYR A 24 0.66 -8.78 0.05
CA TYR A 24 1.62 -9.67 0.71
C TYR A 24 1.35 -11.15 0.37
N GLU A 25 0.09 -11.55 0.27
CA GLU A 25 -0.30 -12.90 -0.17
C GLU A 25 0.15 -13.19 -1.60
N GLU A 26 -0.05 -12.23 -2.51
CA GLU A 26 0.47 -12.30 -3.89
C GLU A 26 2.00 -12.48 -3.94
N ARG A 27 2.71 -12.00 -2.91
CA ARG A 27 4.17 -12.16 -2.76
C ARG A 27 4.55 -13.47 -2.04
N GLY A 28 3.58 -14.34 -1.74
CA GLY A 28 3.78 -15.64 -1.11
C GLY A 28 3.89 -15.62 0.42
N VAL A 29 3.48 -14.53 1.07
CA VAL A 29 3.37 -14.49 2.55
C VAL A 29 2.09 -15.21 2.97
N SER A 30 2.15 -16.02 4.03
CA SER A 30 0.95 -16.67 4.59
C SER A 30 -0.08 -15.63 5.04
N GLU A 31 -1.37 -15.90 4.84
CA GLU A 31 -2.52 -15.06 5.23
C GLU A 31 -2.34 -14.44 6.63
N ASP A 32 -2.10 -15.25 7.67
CA ASP A 32 -1.89 -14.77 9.04
C ASP A 32 -0.79 -13.70 9.18
N GLU A 33 0.30 -13.84 8.42
CA GLU A 33 1.43 -12.90 8.45
C GLU A 33 1.16 -11.68 7.56
N ALA A 34 0.47 -11.86 6.43
CA ALA A 34 0.02 -10.79 5.56
C ALA A 34 -0.95 -9.87 6.29
N GLU A 35 -1.96 -10.46 6.95
CA GLU A 35 -2.92 -9.76 7.81
C GLU A 35 -2.20 -8.98 8.93
N ARG A 36 -1.24 -9.64 9.62
CA ARG A 36 -0.43 -9.00 10.67
C ARG A 36 0.26 -7.74 10.16
N ARG A 37 0.95 -7.85 9.02
CA ARG A 37 1.71 -6.74 8.41
C ARG A 37 0.80 -5.63 7.93
N ALA A 38 -0.34 -5.98 7.35
CA ALA A 38 -1.34 -5.03 6.88
C ALA A 38 -1.88 -4.16 8.02
N TRP A 39 -2.36 -4.79 9.09
CA TRP A 39 -2.90 -4.06 10.24
C TRP A 39 -1.82 -3.29 11.00
N ALA A 40 -0.60 -3.80 11.08
CA ALA A 40 0.52 -3.06 11.65
C ALA A 40 0.80 -1.76 10.87
N THR A 41 0.76 -1.82 9.55
CA THR A 41 0.96 -0.65 8.67
C THR A 41 -0.14 0.39 8.87
N VAL A 42 -1.41 -0.05 8.83
CA VAL A 42 -2.56 0.85 9.05
C VAL A 42 -2.52 1.48 10.45
N ASN A 43 -2.19 0.71 11.48
CA ASN A 43 -2.06 1.23 12.84
C ASN A 43 -0.91 2.21 12.98
N LYS A 44 0.22 1.97 12.31
CA LYS A 44 1.35 2.90 12.33
C LYS A 44 1.00 4.24 11.66
N GLU A 45 0.21 4.21 10.58
CA GLU A 45 -0.27 5.43 9.94
C GLU A 45 -1.30 6.18 10.81
N THR A 46 -2.24 5.46 11.41
CA THR A 46 -3.43 6.08 12.01
C THR A 46 -3.43 6.17 13.54
N GLY A 47 -2.47 5.55 14.21
CA GLY A 47 -2.42 5.43 15.67
C GLY A 47 -3.44 4.46 16.26
N GLY A 48 -4.23 3.76 15.43
CA GLY A 48 -5.26 2.81 15.85
C GLY A 48 -6.61 3.03 15.19
N GLY A 49 -7.67 2.44 15.74
CA GLY A 49 -9.03 2.55 15.20
C GLY A 49 -9.52 3.99 15.20
N LYS A 50 -9.81 4.56 14.02
CA LYS A 50 -10.29 5.94 13.89
C LYS A 50 -11.79 6.08 14.15
N LYS A 51 -12.55 4.96 14.12
CA LYS A 51 -13.99 4.99 14.39
C LYS A 51 -14.21 5.21 15.87
N SER A 52 -13.62 4.37 16.74
CA SER A 52 -13.78 4.45 18.20
C SER A 52 -12.59 4.02 19.05
N GLY A 53 -11.42 3.81 18.46
CA GLY A 53 -10.22 3.41 19.17
C GLY A 53 -9.21 4.55 19.36
N SER A 54 -7.96 4.18 19.65
CA SER A 54 -6.85 5.07 19.96
C SER A 54 -6.44 6.03 18.84
N GLY A 55 -6.90 5.81 17.60
CA GLY A 55 -6.64 6.70 16.46
C GLY A 55 -7.69 7.78 16.27
N ARG A 56 -8.77 7.78 17.06
CA ARG A 56 -9.85 8.78 16.95
C ARG A 56 -9.34 10.16 17.37
N GLY A 57 -9.64 11.18 16.56
CA GLY A 57 -9.22 12.56 16.84
C GLY A 57 -7.74 12.85 16.55
N HIS A 58 -6.94 11.83 16.22
CA HIS A 58 -5.54 11.99 15.87
C HIS A 58 -5.35 12.18 14.36
N ALA A 59 -4.35 13.00 14.01
CA ALA A 59 -3.91 13.17 12.64
C ALA A 59 -3.29 11.88 12.10
N VAL A 60 -3.48 11.62 10.81
CA VAL A 60 -2.84 10.48 10.13
C VAL A 60 -1.40 10.85 9.84
N THR A 61 -0.48 9.96 10.18
CA THR A 61 0.91 10.04 9.75
C THR A 61 1.06 9.27 8.43
N HIS A 62 1.86 9.82 7.52
CA HIS A 62 2.20 9.15 6.25
C HIS A 62 3.65 8.65 6.26
N GLU A 63 4.21 8.40 7.45
CA GLU A 63 5.60 7.97 7.59
C GLU A 63 5.87 6.63 6.86
N PRO A 64 5.05 5.57 7.01
CA PRO A 64 5.24 4.31 6.30
C PRO A 64 5.16 4.47 4.78
N SER A 65 4.13 5.17 4.29
CA SER A 65 3.93 5.40 2.86
C SER A 65 5.05 6.23 2.24
N ARG A 66 5.53 7.28 2.93
CA ARG A 66 6.68 8.08 2.48
C ARG A 66 7.97 7.27 2.44
N ARG A 67 8.19 6.41 3.44
CA ARG A 67 9.36 5.52 3.48
C ARG A 67 9.33 4.53 2.31
N GLY A 68 8.19 3.87 2.09
CA GLY A 68 7.99 2.95 0.98
C GLY A 68 8.19 3.62 -0.38
N GLY A 69 7.62 4.82 -0.57
CA GLY A 69 7.78 5.60 -1.79
C GLY A 69 9.24 5.99 -2.06
N ARG A 70 10.00 6.37 -1.02
CA ARG A 70 11.44 6.67 -1.16
C ARG A 70 12.24 5.45 -1.61
N ILE A 71 12.01 4.29 -0.99
CA ILE A 71 12.73 3.05 -1.32
C ILE A 71 12.38 2.59 -2.73
N GLY A 72 11.09 2.54 -3.07
CA GLY A 72 10.62 2.15 -4.41
C GLY A 72 11.08 3.11 -5.51
N GLY A 73 11.11 4.42 -5.20
CA GLY A 73 11.63 5.45 -6.09
C GLY A 73 13.12 5.28 -6.35
N ALA A 74 13.93 5.06 -5.31
CA ALA A 74 15.36 4.79 -5.45
C ALA A 74 15.61 3.52 -6.28
N ALA A 75 14.92 2.42 -5.99
CA ALA A 75 15.04 1.18 -6.77
C ALA A 75 14.69 1.41 -8.24
N SER A 76 13.63 2.17 -8.52
CA SER A 76 13.21 2.52 -9.88
C SER A 76 14.24 3.38 -10.61
N ALA A 77 14.91 4.29 -9.90
CA ALA A 77 15.94 5.17 -10.45
C ALA A 77 17.24 4.40 -10.81
N HIS A 78 17.59 3.37 -10.04
CA HIS A 78 18.77 2.54 -10.28
C HIS A 78 18.59 1.51 -11.42
N ARG A 79 17.40 1.40 -12.03
CA ARG A 79 17.18 0.47 -13.13
C ARG A 79 18.05 0.77 -14.36
N PRO A 80 18.51 -0.27 -15.08
CA PRO A 80 19.30 -0.09 -16.30
C PRO A 80 18.52 0.69 -17.36
N ALA A 81 19.25 1.38 -18.25
CA ALA A 81 18.65 2.24 -19.26
C ALA A 81 17.70 1.49 -20.19
N GLU A 82 18.00 0.22 -20.50
CA GLU A 82 17.19 -0.64 -21.35
C GLU A 82 15.81 -0.94 -20.75
N GLU A 83 15.73 -1.30 -19.47
CA GLU A 83 14.45 -1.53 -18.78
C GLU A 83 13.61 -0.25 -18.68
N ARG A 84 14.26 0.89 -18.45
CA ARG A 84 13.60 2.20 -18.48
C ARG A 84 13.05 2.51 -19.87
N ALA A 85 13.82 2.22 -20.92
CA ALA A 85 13.39 2.41 -22.31
C ALA A 85 12.25 1.48 -22.71
N ALA A 86 12.28 0.21 -22.29
CA ALA A 86 11.20 -0.75 -22.54
C ALA A 86 9.87 -0.27 -21.94
N SER A 87 9.92 0.20 -20.68
CA SER A 87 8.75 0.78 -20.01
C SER A 87 8.20 2.01 -20.76
N ALA A 88 9.08 2.90 -21.24
CA ALA A 88 8.69 4.09 -22.00
C ALA A 88 8.08 3.74 -23.37
N LYS A 89 8.66 2.78 -24.10
CA LYS A 89 8.14 2.29 -25.39
C LYS A 89 6.75 1.69 -25.23
N LYS A 90 6.54 0.84 -24.21
CA LYS A 90 5.22 0.27 -23.89
C LYS A 90 4.18 1.38 -23.66
N ALA A 91 4.51 2.39 -22.86
CA ALA A 91 3.62 3.52 -22.62
C ALA A 91 3.31 4.31 -23.91
N ALA A 92 4.29 4.51 -24.79
CA ALA A 92 4.08 5.18 -26.07
C ALA A 92 3.20 4.38 -27.04
N GLU A 93 3.27 3.04 -27.02
CA GLU A 93 2.39 2.18 -27.80
C GLU A 93 0.94 2.25 -27.30
N THR A 94 0.72 2.19 -25.98
CA THR A 94 -0.62 2.33 -25.40
C THR A 94 -1.24 3.68 -25.77
N ARG A 95 -0.48 4.78 -25.70
CA ARG A 95 -0.98 6.11 -26.14
C ARG A 95 -1.34 6.15 -27.62
N ARG A 96 -0.55 5.49 -28.48
CA ARG A 96 -0.85 5.40 -29.92
C ARG A 96 -2.14 4.64 -30.19
N ARG A 97 -2.39 3.54 -29.47
CA ARG A 97 -3.62 2.75 -29.59
C ARG A 97 -4.85 3.58 -29.21
N ASN A 98 -4.82 4.22 -28.04
CA ASN A 98 -5.96 4.99 -27.53
C ASN A 98 -6.25 6.25 -28.36
N ALA A 99 -5.32 6.71 -29.20
CA ALA A 99 -5.53 7.85 -30.10
C ALA A 99 -6.14 7.45 -31.45
N GLN A 100 -6.25 6.15 -31.73
CA GLN A 100 -6.85 5.58 -32.94
C GLN A 100 -8.27 5.04 -32.70
N GLU A 101 -8.73 5.08 -31.45
CA GLU A 101 -10.11 4.79 -31.00
C GLU A 101 -10.89 6.11 -30.84
#